data_AF-A0A838D467-F1
#
_entry.id   AF-A0A838D467-F1
#
_cell.length_a   1.000
_cell.length_b   1.000
_cell.length_c   1.000
_cell.angle_alpha   90.00
_cell.angle_beta   90.00
_cell.angle_gamma   90.00
#
_symmetry.space_group_name_H-M   'P 1'
#
loop_
_entity.id
_entity.type
_entity.pdbx_description
1 polymer ?
#
loop_
_entity_poly.entity_id
_entity_poly.type
_entity_poly.pdbx_seq_one_letter_code
_entity_poly.pdbx_strand_id
1 'polypeptide(L)'
;MADDQQPPERHINIHFSPDEMAGHYANFANVSFSDYEFTITFARVDHEVEDEEIPGVVVSRINLSPRFARELMDALEDAWSKYRTREGIKNLPEYGDEQDR
;
A
#
# COMPACT_ATOMS: atom_id res chain seq x y z
N MET A 1 3.94 -44.35 -1.50
CA MET A 1 4.12 -42.96 -1.03
C MET A 1 4.11 -42.13 -2.31
N ALA A 2 3.06 -41.32 -2.49
CA ALA A 2 2.84 -40.55 -3.71
C ALA A 2 3.46 -39.16 -3.52
N ASP A 3 4.23 -38.77 -4.53
CA ASP A 3 5.08 -37.60 -4.63
C ASP A 3 4.23 -36.31 -4.71
N ASP A 4 4.50 -35.38 -3.81
CA ASP A 4 3.92 -34.04 -3.72
C ASP A 4 4.35 -33.19 -4.92
N GLN A 5 3.52 -33.10 -5.96
CA GLN A 5 3.68 -32.09 -7.01
C GLN A 5 2.92 -30.83 -6.62
N GLN A 6 3.47 -30.10 -5.66
CA GLN A 6 3.03 -28.74 -5.34
C GLN A 6 3.21 -27.86 -6.59
N PRO A 7 2.18 -27.10 -7.02
CA PRO A 7 2.26 -26.28 -8.22
C PRO A 7 3.43 -25.30 -8.11
N PRO A 8 4.23 -25.12 -9.18
CA PRO A 8 5.45 -24.33 -9.12
C PRO A 8 5.13 -22.91 -8.65
N GLU A 9 5.78 -22.52 -7.56
CA GLU A 9 5.75 -21.17 -7.01
C GLU A 9 6.21 -20.21 -8.12
N ARG A 10 5.30 -19.35 -8.59
CA ARG A 10 5.63 -18.35 -9.60
C ARG A 10 6.47 -17.28 -8.93
N HIS A 11 7.78 -17.36 -9.08
CA HIS A 11 8.69 -16.33 -8.63
C HIS A 11 8.58 -15.14 -9.58
N ILE A 12 7.91 -14.08 -9.13
CA ILE A 12 7.84 -12.83 -9.87
C ILE A 12 9.13 -12.08 -9.56
N ASN A 13 10.06 -12.02 -10.52
CA ASN A 13 11.27 -11.23 -10.35
C ASN A 13 10.97 -9.75 -10.66
N ILE A 14 10.71 -8.97 -9.61
CA ILE A 14 10.40 -7.54 -9.74
C ILE A 14 11.71 -6.75 -9.77
N HIS A 15 11.94 -6.00 -10.84
CA HIS A 15 13.08 -5.10 -10.97
C HIS A 15 12.62 -3.68 -10.63
N PHE A 16 13.31 -3.03 -9.70
CA PHE A 16 13.10 -1.63 -9.36
C PHE A 16 14.24 -0.78 -9.91
N SER A 17 13.92 0.38 -10.47
CA SER A 17 14.93 1.42 -10.68
C SER A 17 15.28 2.06 -9.33
N PRO A 18 16.48 2.67 -9.18
CA PRO A 18 16.87 3.32 -7.94
C PRO A 18 15.89 4.37 -7.43
N ASP A 19 15.24 5.10 -8.34
CA ASP A 19 14.27 6.15 -7.99
C ASP A 19 12.96 5.57 -7.42
N GLU A 20 12.56 4.37 -7.83
CA GLU A 20 11.34 3.71 -7.35
C GLU A 20 11.55 2.97 -6.01
N MET A 21 12.79 2.67 -5.63
CA MET A 21 13.11 1.98 -4.37
C MET A 21 12.72 2.81 -3.13
N ALA A 22 12.76 4.14 -3.22
CA ALA A 22 12.40 5.03 -2.12
C ALA A 22 10.88 5.20 -1.96
N GLY A 23 10.11 4.89 -3.01
CA GLY A 23 8.67 5.12 -3.07
C GLY A 23 8.28 6.60 -3.20
N HIS A 24 7.05 6.83 -3.64
CA HIS A 24 6.48 8.18 -3.78
C HIS A 24 5.58 8.51 -2.59
N TYR A 25 5.93 9.53 -1.82
CA TYR A 25 5.03 10.06 -0.80
C TYR A 25 3.83 10.79 -1.44
N ALA A 26 2.62 10.49 -0.97
CA ALA A 26 1.38 11.18 -1.32
C ALA A 26 0.48 11.29 -0.09
N ASN A 27 -0.22 12.42 0.06
CA ASN A 27 -1.20 12.65 1.12
C ASN A 27 -2.64 12.75 0.59
N PHE A 28 -2.82 12.76 -0.73
CA PHE A 28 -4.11 12.79 -1.40
C PHE A 28 -4.19 11.72 -2.49
N ALA A 29 -5.37 11.14 -2.66
CA ALA A 29 -5.66 10.21 -3.75
C ALA A 29 -7.04 10.50 -4.35
N ASN A 30 -7.11 10.59 -5.67
CA ASN A 30 -8.35 10.63 -6.43
C ASN A 30 -8.55 9.29 -7.16
N VAL A 31 -9.74 8.72 -7.06
CA VAL A 31 -10.11 7.47 -7.73
C VAL A 31 -11.24 7.74 -8.71
N SER A 32 -11.05 7.38 -9.96
CA SER A 32 -12.05 7.43 -11.01
C SER A 32 -12.11 6.09 -11.74
N PHE A 33 -13.20 5.80 -12.45
CA PHE A 33 -13.34 4.55 -13.20
C PHE A 33 -14.12 4.76 -14.50
N SER A 34 -13.89 3.85 -15.44
CA SER A 34 -14.65 3.65 -16.67
C SER A 34 -15.20 2.23 -16.71
N ASP A 35 -15.85 1.84 -17.82
CA ASP A 35 -16.33 0.47 -18.02
C ASP A 35 -15.21 -0.59 -18.03
N TYR A 36 -13.96 -0.18 -18.27
CA TYR A 36 -12.85 -1.11 -18.50
C TYR A 36 -11.68 -0.97 -17.52
N GLU A 37 -11.55 0.16 -16.83
CA GLU A 37 -10.42 0.41 -15.94
C GLU A 37 -10.75 1.36 -14.78
N PHE A 38 -10.00 1.21 -13.70
CA PHE A 38 -9.91 2.16 -12.60
C PHE A 38 -8.63 2.97 -12.76
N THR A 39 -8.70 4.27 -12.50
CA THR A 39 -7.56 5.17 -12.44
C THR A 39 -7.45 5.73 -11.04
N ILE A 40 -6.30 5.54 -10.41
CA ILE A 40 -5.96 6.12 -9.11
C ILE A 40 -4.85 7.13 -9.34
N THR A 41 -5.10 8.39 -9.00
CA THR A 41 -4.12 9.47 -9.05
C THR A 41 -3.73 9.87 -7.64
N PHE A 42 -2.45 9.71 -7.31
CA PHE A 42 -1.85 10.13 -6.05
C PHE A 42 -1.19 11.50 -6.22
N ALA A 43 -1.43 12.41 -5.28
CA ALA A 43 -0.85 13.74 -5.29
C ALA A 43 -0.32 14.14 -3.91
N ARG A 44 0.63 15.07 -3.91
CA ARG A 44 0.98 15.88 -2.75
C ARG A 44 0.22 17.18 -2.85
N VAL A 45 -0.60 17.46 -1.85
CA VAL A 45 -1.43 18.66 -1.76
C VAL A 45 -0.99 19.44 -0.54
N ASP A 46 -0.72 20.74 -0.72
CA ASP A 46 -0.31 21.62 0.37
C ASP A 46 -1.56 22.21 1.04
N HIS A 47 -1.94 21.67 2.20
CA HIS A 47 -3.16 22.05 2.91
C HIS A 47 -2.98 23.24 3.89
N GLU A 48 -1.90 24.02 3.75
CA GLU A 48 -1.64 25.21 4.58
C GLU A 48 -2.13 26.52 3.96
N VAL A 49 -2.80 26.46 2.79
CA VAL A 49 -3.28 27.65 2.08
C VAL A 49 -4.80 27.80 2.29
N GLU A 50 -5.23 28.89 2.90
CA GLU A 50 -6.65 29.29 2.98
C GLU A 50 -7.11 29.94 1.65
N ASP A 51 -6.95 29.21 0.53
CA ASP A 51 -7.47 29.59 -0.79
C ASP A 51 -8.55 28.61 -1.27
N GLU A 52 -9.45 29.06 -2.15
CA GLU A 52 -10.49 28.22 -2.76
C GLU A 52 -9.91 27.09 -3.64
N GLU A 53 -8.66 27.24 -4.10
CA GLU A 53 -7.93 26.25 -4.88
C GLU A 53 -6.69 25.78 -4.12
N ILE A 54 -6.63 24.48 -3.81
CA ILE A 54 -5.49 23.88 -3.10
C ILE A 54 -4.46 23.41 -4.14
N PRO A 55 -3.25 24.01 -4.19
CA PRO A 55 -2.22 23.58 -5.13
C PRO A 55 -1.78 22.15 -4.80
N GLY A 56 -1.69 21.32 -5.84
CA GLY A 56 -1.27 19.92 -5.70
C GLY A 56 -0.42 19.45 -6.88
N VAL A 57 0.57 18.61 -6.57
CA VAL A 57 1.45 17.99 -7.56
C VAL A 57 1.13 16.50 -7.64
N VAL A 58 0.76 16.02 -8.83
CA VAL A 58 0.58 14.59 -9.08
C VAL A 58 1.94 13.89 -8.97
N VAL A 59 2.02 12.89 -8.10
CA VAL A 59 3.24 12.09 -7.90
C VAL A 59 3.19 10.75 -8.61
N SER A 60 2.01 10.14 -8.70
CA SER A 60 1.84 8.88 -9.41
C SER A 60 0.40 8.71 -9.89
N ARG A 61 0.23 8.06 -11.04
CA ARG A 61 -1.07 7.63 -11.55
C ARG A 61 -0.99 6.17 -11.95
N ILE A 62 -1.91 5.38 -11.42
CA ILE A 62 -1.97 3.94 -11.64
C ILE A 62 -3.31 3.59 -12.27
N ASN A 63 -3.27 2.89 -13.41
CA ASN A 63 -4.46 2.34 -14.06
C ASN A 63 -4.54 0.85 -13.79
N LEU A 64 -5.71 0.38 -13.36
CA LEU A 64 -5.95 -0.98 -12.88
C LEU A 64 -7.17 -1.57 -13.57
N SER A 65 -7.15 -2.89 -13.80
CA SER A 65 -8.38 -3.59 -14.18
C SER A 65 -9.40 -3.58 -13.02
N PRO A 66 -10.72 -3.64 -13.30
CA PRO A 66 -11.75 -3.69 -12.25
C PRO A 66 -11.58 -4.87 -11.29
N ARG A 67 -11.13 -6.02 -11.81
CA ARG A 67 -10.87 -7.20 -10.99
C ARG A 67 -9.75 -6.93 -9.98
N PHE A 68 -8.63 -6.39 -10.44
CA PHE A 68 -7.50 -6.12 -9.56
C PHE A 68 -7.80 -4.99 -8.57
N ALA A 69 -8.57 -3.97 -8.97
CA ALA A 69 -8.99 -2.91 -8.05
C ALA A 69 -9.75 -3.49 -6.84
N ARG A 70 -10.59 -4.52 -7.05
CA ARG A 70 -11.28 -5.20 -5.95
C ARG A 70 -10.33 -6.03 -5.09
N GLU A 71 -9.49 -6.84 -5.70
CA GLU A 71 -8.48 -7.65 -4.97
C GLU A 71 -7.56 -6.75 -4.13
N LEU A 72 -7.18 -5.58 -4.65
CA LEU A 72 -6.39 -4.58 -3.93
C LEU A 72 -7.13 -4.00 -2.73
N MET A 73 -8.42 -3.67 -2.87
CA MET A 73 -9.24 -3.14 -1.77
C MET A 73 -9.34 -4.13 -0.61
N ASP A 74 -9.60 -5.41 -0.92
CA ASP A 74 -9.71 -6.46 0.09
C ASP A 74 -8.35 -6.66 0.82
N ALA A 75 -7.24 -6.62 0.09
CA ALA A 75 -5.90 -6.72 0.66
C ALA A 75 -5.54 -5.51 1.56
N LEU A 76 -5.93 -4.29 1.16
CA LEU A 76 -5.73 -3.08 1.96
C LEU A 76 -6.53 -3.13 3.27
N GLU A 77 -7.77 -3.62 3.23
CA GLU A 77 -8.61 -3.75 4.42
C GLU A 77 -8.01 -4.74 5.43
N ASP A 78 -7.54 -5.91 4.96
CA ASP A 78 -6.86 -6.89 5.80
C ASP A 78 -5.56 -6.31 6.42
N ALA A 79 -4.75 -5.63 5.63
CA ALA A 79 -3.53 -4.97 6.11
C ALA A 79 -3.84 -3.91 7.17
N TRP A 80 -4.89 -3.10 6.97
CA TRP A 80 -5.34 -2.09 7.92
C TRP A 80 -5.82 -2.71 9.24
N SER A 81 -6.58 -3.80 9.16
CA SER A 81 -7.05 -4.54 10.35
C SER A 81 -5.89 -5.05 11.21
N LYS A 82 -4.87 -5.62 10.57
CA LYS A 82 -3.63 -6.07 11.22
C LYS A 82 -2.85 -4.91 11.87
N TYR A 83 -2.75 -3.79 11.16
CA TYR A 83 -2.08 -2.59 11.68
C TYR A 83 -2.74 -2.09 12.96
N ARG A 84 -4.07 -1.89 12.94
CA ARG A 84 -4.81 -1.42 14.12
C ARG A 84 -4.67 -2.36 15.31
N THR A 85 -4.68 -3.68 15.07
CA THR A 85 -4.49 -4.67 16.14
C THR A 85 -3.12 -4.54 16.79
N ARG A 86 -2.05 -4.34 16.01
CA ARG A 86 -0.68 -4.14 16.53
C ARG A 86 -0.53 -2.86 17.34
N GLU A 87 -1.08 -1.76 16.85
CA GLU A 87 -1.05 -0.49 17.58
C GLU A 87 -1.90 -0.54 18.86
N GLY A 88 -2.98 -1.34 18.88
CA GLY A 88 -3.73 -1.65 20.10
C GLY A 88 -2.90 -2.40 21.16
N ILE A 89 -2.02 -3.32 20.75
CA ILE A 89 -1.21 -4.17 21.66
C ILE A 89 -0.02 -3.40 22.26
N LYS A 90 0.64 -2.50 21.52
CA LYS A 90 1.77 -1.69 22.03
C LYS A 90 1.43 -0.84 23.26
N ASN A 91 0.14 -0.62 23.54
CA ASN A 91 -0.31 0.11 24.72
C ASN A 91 -0.33 -0.75 26.01
N LEU A 92 0.16 -2.00 25.99
CA LEU A 92 0.33 -2.82 27.21
C LEU A 92 1.76 -2.70 27.79
N PRO A 93 1.93 -2.41 29.10
CA PRO A 93 3.26 -2.24 29.70
C PRO A 93 3.86 -3.56 30.25
N GLU A 94 5.17 -3.85 30.04
CA GLU A 94 6.04 -4.68 30.95
C GLU A 94 7.56 -4.80 30.56
N TYR A 95 8.44 -5.15 31.53
CA TYR A 95 9.92 -4.95 31.63
C TYR A 95 10.79 -6.21 31.38
N GLY A 96 11.92 -6.09 30.64
CA GLY A 96 12.94 -7.13 30.35
C GLY A 96 14.16 -7.13 31.32
N ASP A 97 15.31 -7.74 31.05
CA ASP A 97 15.84 -8.46 29.90
C ASP A 97 17.20 -9.10 30.30
N GLU A 98 17.61 -10.11 29.52
CA GLU A 98 18.95 -10.31 28.94
C GLU A 98 20.17 -10.65 29.83
N GLN A 99 20.79 -11.82 29.60
CA GLN A 99 21.77 -12.15 28.53
C GLN A 99 23.15 -11.52 28.87
N ASP A 100 24.30 -12.09 28.52
CA ASP A 100 24.61 -12.90 27.35
C ASP A 100 26.03 -13.49 27.50
N ARG A 101 26.34 -14.54 26.74
CA ARG A 101 27.54 -14.63 25.86
C ARG A 101 27.62 -15.96 25.12
#